data_AF-K0ND66-F1
#
_entry.id   AF-K0ND66-F1
#
_cell.length_a   1.000
_cell.length_b   1.000
_cell.length_c   1.000
_cell.angle_alpha   90.00
_cell.angle_beta   90.00
_cell.angle_gamma   90.00
#
_symmetry.space_group_name_H-M   'P 1'
#
loop_
_entity.id
_entity.type
_entity.pdbx_description
1 polymer ?
#
loop_
_entity_poly.entity_id
_entity_poly.type
_entity_poly.pdbx_seq_one_letter_code
_entity_poly.pdbx_strand_id
1 'polypeptide(L)'
;MRKLKSFFIFNVIALSLFWVFNSLAYADLINSEEWETSVDSGSGYGQWTLKENSDGSIRTDGEWTYVYKGNYVNCPFTNAIVTISGQSLSFSATGTATASGAPVGYNTATFTLDVNGTTSDNSGNGNYSISFNQFGWPSKYSGNWQGNLISGGGITTTILKTYYRDADNDGYGDPNSPYEVASQPSGYVTDNTDCNDYDSSIHPGATEITGDGVDQDCNGEDSETKDSGSDNVEVFITRFYQQCLNREPDTDGLNHWMNSLNNGDKAGDELAENFVFSEEFQHLNTSDSEFVTILYNAFFNRTPDTDGYNHWMNQIADGMSRSSVLDGFTSAQEFINLCEDYGIKATSSSNDTSVQGFVTRFYQQCLSREPDTGGLNHWTNSLYNGDQAGADLAESFIFSEEFQNRNTSDSEFITILYKAFFDREPDTSGYNHWMDQIANDLSRSSVLDGFTSAQEFINLCENYGINSTFTDPEPSACIDLIGSRYSVTEIRNLQNCGGPTADYDYYNIINIQQNGCSVTFFDSEGICGSGNLSGTSATITSTWYEDGGTVDAVYNVTFASDGSSFQGTGSATWTDGYDSCQATSTIKGTKY
;
A
#
# COMPACT_ATOMS: atom_id res chain seq x y z
N MET A 1 -14.76 -79.92 -16.19
CA MET A 1 -15.36 -78.86 -17.03
C MET A 1 -16.86 -78.63 -16.79
N ARG A 2 -17.77 -79.62 -16.84
CA ARG A 2 -19.21 -79.38 -16.53
C ARG A 2 -19.53 -79.11 -15.04
N LYS A 3 -18.76 -79.67 -14.09
CA LYS A 3 -18.93 -79.38 -12.65
C LYS A 3 -18.38 -78.00 -12.22
N LEU A 4 -17.48 -77.38 -12.99
CA LEU A 4 -16.99 -76.02 -12.73
C LEU A 4 -18.04 -74.95 -13.09
N LYS A 5 -18.80 -75.14 -14.17
CA LYS A 5 -19.81 -74.17 -14.62
C LYS A 5 -21.08 -74.13 -13.77
N SER A 6 -21.50 -75.25 -13.17
CA SER A 6 -22.70 -75.27 -12.30
C SER A 6 -22.46 -74.70 -10.89
N PHE A 7 -21.22 -74.71 -10.39
CA PHE A 7 -20.89 -74.07 -9.11
C PHE A 7 -20.71 -72.54 -9.25
N PHE A 8 -20.36 -72.10 -10.47
CA PHE A 8 -20.23 -70.70 -10.88
C PHE A 8 -21.56 -69.91 -10.77
N ILE A 9 -22.70 -70.55 -11.06
CA ILE A 9 -24.01 -69.87 -11.05
C ILE A 9 -24.62 -69.78 -9.63
N PHE A 10 -24.27 -70.71 -8.73
CA PHE A 10 -24.87 -70.77 -7.39
C PHE A 10 -24.24 -69.78 -6.38
N ASN A 11 -22.98 -69.37 -6.57
CA ASN A 11 -22.34 -68.34 -5.73
C ASN A 11 -22.66 -66.90 -6.16
N VAL A 12 -23.01 -66.67 -7.43
CA VAL A 12 -23.42 -65.35 -7.95
C VAL A 12 -24.70 -64.82 -7.27
N ILE A 13 -25.58 -65.72 -6.80
CA ILE A 13 -26.83 -65.36 -6.12
C ILE A 13 -26.62 -65.20 -4.59
N ALA A 14 -25.61 -65.85 -4.01
CA ALA A 14 -25.33 -65.74 -2.58
C ALA A 14 -24.56 -64.45 -2.22
N LEU A 15 -23.69 -63.95 -3.11
CA LEU A 15 -22.97 -62.69 -2.90
C LEU A 15 -23.85 -61.44 -3.09
N SER A 16 -24.83 -61.48 -4.00
CA SER A 16 -25.72 -60.35 -4.26
C SER A 16 -26.67 -60.01 -3.10
N LEU A 17 -26.86 -60.93 -2.14
CA LEU A 17 -27.71 -60.73 -0.95
C LEU A 17 -26.95 -60.22 0.28
N PHE A 18 -25.62 -60.29 0.31
CA PHE A 18 -24.81 -59.76 1.43
C PHE A 18 -24.54 -58.24 1.32
N TRP A 19 -24.81 -57.66 0.15
CA TRP A 19 -24.46 -56.28 -0.21
C TRP A 19 -25.51 -55.21 0.12
N VAL A 20 -26.66 -55.56 0.69
CA VAL A 20 -27.76 -54.61 0.96
C VAL A 20 -27.71 -53.99 2.37
N PHE A 21 -26.82 -54.43 3.26
CA PHE A 21 -26.76 -53.90 4.64
C PHE A 21 -25.34 -53.56 5.09
N ASN A 22 -24.80 -52.44 4.59
CA ASN A 22 -23.92 -51.54 5.35
C ASN A 22 -23.70 -50.22 4.58
N SER A 23 -24.79 -49.49 4.31
CA SER A 23 -24.72 -48.09 3.88
C SER A 23 -24.72 -47.20 5.12
N LEU A 24 -23.56 -47.05 5.77
CA LEU A 24 -23.33 -45.95 6.69
C LEU A 24 -22.04 -45.25 6.29
N ALA A 25 -22.24 -44.08 5.68
CA ALA A 25 -21.31 -42.96 5.50
C ALA A 25 -20.03 -43.26 4.72
N TYR A 26 -20.13 -43.34 3.39
CA TYR A 26 -19.05 -42.88 2.52
C TYR A 26 -19.66 -42.09 1.37
N ALA A 27 -18.93 -41.04 0.98
CA ALA A 27 -19.17 -40.13 -0.14
C ALA A 27 -19.84 -40.80 -1.36
N ASP A 28 -20.72 -40.07 -2.05
CA ASP A 28 -21.46 -40.57 -3.21
C ASP A 28 -20.50 -41.28 -4.19
N LEU A 29 -20.74 -42.58 -4.41
CA LEU A 29 -19.92 -43.42 -5.28
C LEU A 29 -19.98 -42.86 -6.71
N ILE A 30 -18.82 -42.51 -7.29
CA ILE A 30 -18.72 -41.99 -8.65
C ILE A 30 -18.62 -43.13 -9.66
N ASN A 31 -17.68 -44.07 -9.44
CA ASN A 31 -17.42 -45.19 -10.35
C ASN A 31 -17.08 -46.47 -9.58
N SER A 32 -17.23 -47.63 -10.24
CA SER A 32 -16.80 -48.92 -9.70
C SER A 32 -16.32 -49.88 -10.79
N GLU A 33 -15.36 -50.74 -10.46
CA GLU A 33 -14.84 -51.80 -11.35
C GLU A 33 -14.67 -53.13 -10.62
N GLU A 34 -14.98 -54.24 -11.29
CA GLU A 34 -14.85 -55.60 -10.76
C GLU A 34 -13.73 -56.38 -11.46
N TRP A 35 -12.93 -57.08 -10.67
CA TRP A 35 -11.70 -57.72 -11.11
C TRP A 35 -11.61 -59.16 -10.63
N GLU A 36 -11.05 -60.04 -11.46
CA GLU A 36 -10.71 -61.42 -11.10
C GLU A 36 -9.23 -61.70 -11.35
N THR A 37 -8.55 -62.36 -10.42
CA THR A 37 -7.17 -62.83 -10.56
C THR A 37 -7.04 -64.33 -10.38
N SER A 38 -6.07 -64.93 -11.05
CA SER A 38 -5.72 -66.34 -10.90
C SER A 38 -4.20 -66.57 -10.96
N VAL A 39 -3.72 -67.66 -10.33
CA VAL A 39 -2.33 -68.10 -10.48
C VAL A 39 -2.21 -69.04 -11.66
N ASP A 40 -1.13 -68.91 -12.43
CA ASP A 40 -0.73 -69.85 -13.48
C ASP A 40 -0.64 -71.32 -12.99
N SER A 41 -0.44 -71.54 -11.70
CA SER A 41 -0.40 -72.87 -11.08
C SER A 41 -1.78 -73.50 -10.82
N GLY A 42 -2.88 -72.75 -11.00
CA GLY A 42 -4.26 -73.19 -10.74
C GLY A 42 -4.61 -73.40 -9.27
N SER A 43 -3.76 -72.94 -8.34
CA SER A 43 -3.88 -73.21 -6.90
C SER A 43 -4.54 -72.10 -6.07
N GLY A 44 -5.02 -71.03 -6.72
CA GLY A 44 -5.78 -69.95 -6.08
C GLY A 44 -6.42 -69.00 -7.09
N TYR A 45 -7.43 -68.27 -6.64
CA TYR A 45 -8.16 -67.23 -7.38
C TYR A 45 -8.56 -66.10 -6.42
N GLY A 46 -8.70 -64.87 -6.90
CA GLY A 46 -9.20 -63.75 -6.12
C GLY A 46 -10.19 -62.91 -6.92
N GLN A 47 -11.18 -62.33 -6.25
CA GLN A 47 -12.10 -61.36 -6.85
C GLN A 47 -12.19 -60.12 -5.96
N TRP A 48 -12.20 -58.94 -6.58
CA TRP A 48 -12.32 -57.69 -5.83
C TRP A 48 -12.98 -56.60 -6.67
N THR A 49 -13.45 -55.56 -5.98
CA THR A 49 -14.09 -54.39 -6.56
C THR A 49 -13.31 -53.14 -6.17
N LEU A 50 -12.94 -52.31 -7.15
CA LEU A 50 -12.45 -50.94 -6.93
C LEU A 50 -13.64 -49.98 -6.94
N LYS A 51 -13.61 -48.98 -6.05
CA LYS A 51 -14.65 -47.96 -5.91
C LYS A 51 -14.01 -46.58 -5.82
N GLU A 52 -14.39 -45.68 -6.70
CA GLU A 52 -14.01 -44.28 -6.69
C GLU A 52 -15.10 -43.47 -5.98
N ASN A 53 -14.73 -42.78 -4.92
CA ASN A 53 -15.63 -41.95 -4.13
C ASN A 53 -15.58 -40.49 -4.60
N SER A 54 -16.59 -39.70 -4.27
CA SER A 54 -16.64 -38.29 -4.67
C SER A 54 -15.56 -37.39 -4.09
N ASP A 55 -14.81 -37.86 -3.09
CA ASP A 55 -13.63 -37.18 -2.55
C ASP A 55 -12.32 -37.53 -3.32
N GLY A 56 -12.44 -38.26 -4.43
CA GLY A 56 -11.31 -38.74 -5.23
C GLY A 56 -10.57 -39.94 -4.64
N SER A 57 -10.99 -40.44 -3.47
CA SER A 57 -10.37 -41.63 -2.88
C SER A 57 -10.82 -42.91 -3.58
N ILE A 58 -9.88 -43.84 -3.77
CA ILE A 58 -10.14 -45.16 -4.32
C ILE A 58 -10.06 -46.21 -3.19
N ARG A 59 -11.11 -47.02 -3.05
CA ARG A 59 -11.23 -48.08 -2.06
C ARG A 59 -11.45 -49.43 -2.72
N THR A 60 -11.08 -50.51 -2.04
CA THR A 60 -11.35 -51.86 -2.53
C THR A 60 -11.88 -52.82 -1.47
N ASP A 61 -12.80 -53.68 -1.91
CA ASP A 61 -13.37 -54.80 -1.18
C ASP A 61 -13.19 -56.07 -2.01
N GLY A 62 -12.96 -57.23 -1.39
CA GLY A 62 -12.79 -58.46 -2.15
C GLY A 62 -12.64 -59.72 -1.32
N GLU A 63 -12.47 -60.84 -2.01
CA GLU A 63 -12.19 -62.14 -1.41
C GLU A 63 -11.10 -62.85 -2.22
N TRP A 64 -10.11 -63.37 -1.50
CA TRP A 64 -9.06 -64.19 -2.08
C TRP A 64 -9.13 -65.63 -1.60
N THR A 65 -9.00 -66.59 -2.51
CA THR A 65 -9.11 -68.02 -2.21
C THR A 65 -7.87 -68.78 -2.66
N TYR A 66 -7.34 -69.65 -1.80
CA TYR A 66 -6.21 -70.52 -2.15
C TYR A 66 -6.37 -71.95 -1.64
N VAL A 67 -5.59 -72.86 -2.21
CA VAL A 67 -5.59 -74.28 -1.83
C VAL A 67 -4.44 -74.58 -0.87
N TYR A 68 -4.79 -74.90 0.38
CA TYR A 68 -3.86 -75.37 1.41
C TYR A 68 -4.13 -76.83 1.76
N LYS A 69 -3.15 -77.70 1.49
CA LYS A 69 -3.23 -79.16 1.77
C LYS A 69 -4.53 -79.81 1.24
N GLY A 70 -5.02 -79.33 0.09
CA GLY A 70 -6.24 -79.83 -0.56
C GLY A 70 -7.55 -79.17 -0.10
N ASN A 71 -7.52 -78.23 0.86
CA ASN A 71 -8.68 -77.45 1.27
C ASN A 71 -8.60 -76.02 0.70
N TYR A 72 -9.75 -75.48 0.31
CA TYR A 72 -9.89 -74.08 -0.06
C TYR A 72 -9.93 -73.22 1.22
N VAL A 73 -9.21 -72.10 1.21
CA VAL A 73 -9.18 -71.12 2.29
C VAL A 73 -9.54 -69.77 1.70
N ASN A 74 -10.64 -69.18 2.18
CA ASN A 74 -11.15 -67.89 1.71
C ASN A 74 -10.70 -66.78 2.64
N CYS A 75 -10.29 -65.65 2.10
CA CYS A 75 -9.69 -64.51 2.80
C CYS A 75 -10.40 -63.22 2.33
N PRO A 76 -11.59 -62.92 2.88
CA PRO A 76 -12.29 -61.67 2.58
C PRO A 76 -11.58 -60.46 3.21
N PHE A 77 -11.63 -59.33 2.52
CA PHE A 77 -11.16 -58.02 2.98
C PHE A 77 -12.12 -56.91 2.54
N THR A 78 -12.12 -55.80 3.28
CA THR A 78 -13.01 -54.66 3.01
C THR A 78 -12.31 -53.33 3.24
N ASN A 79 -12.72 -52.32 2.48
CA ASN A 79 -12.36 -50.90 2.64
C ASN A 79 -10.85 -50.63 2.66
N ALA A 80 -10.07 -51.36 1.85
CA ALA A 80 -8.66 -51.09 1.71
C ALA A 80 -8.42 -49.86 0.83
N ILE A 81 -7.47 -49.01 1.22
CA ILE A 81 -7.09 -47.82 0.44
C ILE A 81 -6.24 -48.26 -0.74
N VAL A 82 -6.58 -47.79 -1.94
CA VAL A 82 -5.86 -48.09 -3.17
C VAL A 82 -5.06 -46.86 -3.62
N THR A 83 -3.80 -47.09 -3.96
CA THR A 83 -2.90 -46.12 -4.57
C THR A 83 -2.66 -46.50 -6.02
N ILE A 84 -2.80 -45.54 -6.93
CA ILE A 84 -2.53 -45.69 -8.35
C ILE A 84 -1.42 -44.71 -8.72
N SER A 85 -0.36 -45.21 -9.36
CA SER A 85 0.77 -44.42 -9.82
C SER A 85 1.16 -44.87 -11.23
N GLY A 86 0.79 -44.09 -12.24
CA GLY A 86 0.93 -44.49 -13.64
C GLY A 86 0.13 -45.76 -13.94
N GLN A 87 0.80 -46.80 -14.45
CA GLN A 87 0.19 -48.11 -14.72
C GLN A 87 0.22 -49.07 -13.50
N SER A 88 0.71 -48.59 -12.34
CA SER A 88 0.86 -49.40 -11.14
C SER A 88 -0.27 -49.16 -10.15
N LEU A 89 -0.88 -50.24 -9.67
CA LEU A 89 -1.89 -50.24 -8.61
C LEU A 89 -1.37 -51.02 -7.41
N SER A 90 -1.51 -50.44 -6.22
CA SER A 90 -1.18 -51.07 -4.94
C SER A 90 -2.19 -50.74 -3.84
N PHE A 91 -2.35 -51.63 -2.88
CA PHE A 91 -3.15 -51.42 -1.67
C PHE A 91 -2.61 -52.31 -0.56
N SER A 92 -3.10 -52.10 0.67
CA SER A 92 -2.88 -53.00 1.80
C SER A 92 -4.22 -53.26 2.46
N ALA A 93 -4.60 -54.53 2.55
CA ALA A 93 -5.90 -54.95 3.06
C ALA A 93 -5.74 -55.91 4.24
N THR A 94 -6.63 -55.79 5.22
CA THR A 94 -6.74 -56.74 6.35
C THR A 94 -8.05 -57.52 6.25
N GLY A 95 -8.03 -58.78 6.69
CA GLY A 95 -9.15 -59.70 6.56
C GLY A 95 -9.07 -60.87 7.51
N THR A 96 -10.09 -61.74 7.52
CA THR A 96 -10.14 -62.93 8.38
C THR A 96 -10.39 -64.19 7.54
N ALA A 97 -9.45 -65.14 7.56
CA ALA A 97 -9.57 -66.35 6.76
C ALA A 97 -10.67 -67.30 7.26
N THR A 98 -11.53 -67.77 6.36
CA THR A 98 -12.66 -68.66 6.65
C THR A 98 -12.48 -70.00 5.94
N ALA A 99 -11.88 -71.00 6.59
CA ALA A 99 -12.02 -72.43 6.25
C ALA A 99 -11.45 -73.39 7.31
N SER A 100 -12.02 -74.59 7.38
CA SER A 100 -11.73 -75.69 8.32
C SER A 100 -10.35 -76.36 8.20
N GLY A 101 -9.46 -75.83 7.36
CA GLY A 101 -8.10 -76.33 7.12
C GLY A 101 -6.98 -75.30 7.35
N ALA A 102 -7.31 -74.08 7.77
CA ALA A 102 -6.31 -73.09 8.17
C ALA A 102 -5.51 -73.61 9.38
N PRO A 103 -4.19 -73.37 9.46
CA PRO A 103 -3.43 -73.76 10.65
C PRO A 103 -4.05 -73.14 11.91
N VAL A 104 -3.99 -73.84 13.05
CA VAL A 104 -4.51 -73.34 14.33
C VAL A 104 -3.82 -72.01 14.67
N GLY A 105 -4.60 -70.93 14.84
CA GLY A 105 -4.11 -69.56 15.09
C GLY A 105 -4.27 -68.57 13.91
N TYR A 106 -4.77 -69.01 12.76
CA TYR A 106 -4.88 -68.20 11.53
C TYR A 106 -6.32 -67.83 11.15
N ASN A 107 -7.30 -68.19 11.97
CA ASN A 107 -8.72 -67.87 11.82
C ASN A 107 -9.10 -66.44 12.26
N THR A 108 -8.11 -65.62 12.61
CA THR A 108 -8.23 -64.18 12.92
C THR A 108 -7.01 -63.38 12.40
N ALA A 109 -6.24 -63.97 11.48
CA ALA A 109 -4.95 -63.43 11.05
C ALA A 109 -5.12 -62.27 10.06
N THR A 110 -4.63 -61.09 10.43
CA THR A 110 -4.44 -59.96 9.53
C THR A 110 -3.38 -60.32 8.49
N PHE A 111 -3.77 -60.42 7.23
CA PHE A 111 -2.81 -60.38 6.12
C PHE A 111 -2.58 -58.93 5.70
N THR A 112 -1.47 -58.70 5.00
CA THR A 112 -1.21 -57.50 4.19
C THR A 112 -1.01 -58.03 2.78
N LEU A 113 -1.84 -57.56 1.86
CA LEU A 113 -1.79 -57.91 0.45
C LEU A 113 -1.17 -56.73 -0.29
N ASP A 114 0.11 -56.81 -0.66
CA ASP A 114 0.70 -55.81 -1.55
C ASP A 114 0.48 -56.28 -2.99
N VAL A 115 -0.39 -55.59 -3.72
CA VAL A 115 -0.56 -55.78 -5.16
C VAL A 115 0.40 -54.83 -5.87
N ASN A 116 1.25 -55.33 -6.78
CA ASN A 116 1.98 -54.47 -7.72
C ASN A 116 1.76 -55.03 -9.12
N GLY A 117 1.00 -54.32 -9.96
CA GLY A 117 0.68 -54.71 -11.33
C GLY A 117 1.16 -53.70 -12.38
N THR A 118 1.22 -54.13 -13.63
CA THR A 118 1.36 -53.25 -14.81
C THR A 118 0.25 -53.60 -15.79
N THR A 119 -0.68 -52.70 -16.06
CA THR A 119 -1.77 -52.92 -17.03
C THR A 119 -1.25 -52.66 -18.44
N SER A 120 -0.79 -53.70 -19.14
CA SER A 120 -0.04 -53.52 -20.39
C SER A 120 -0.86 -53.06 -21.60
N ASP A 121 -2.19 -52.93 -21.52
CA ASP A 121 -3.02 -52.69 -22.69
C ASP A 121 -4.39 -52.02 -22.41
N ASN A 122 -4.55 -51.32 -21.28
CA ASN A 122 -5.84 -50.71 -20.87
C ASN A 122 -7.02 -51.71 -20.75
N SER A 123 -6.78 -53.03 -20.79
CA SER A 123 -7.81 -54.06 -20.57
C SER A 123 -7.84 -54.60 -19.14
N GLY A 124 -6.90 -54.15 -18.31
CA GLY A 124 -6.66 -54.69 -16.97
C GLY A 124 -5.86 -56.00 -16.96
N ASN A 125 -5.31 -56.44 -18.10
CA ASN A 125 -4.42 -57.60 -18.10
C ASN A 125 -3.02 -57.20 -17.61
N GLY A 126 -2.57 -57.82 -16.51
CA GLY A 126 -1.29 -57.52 -15.88
C GLY A 126 -0.74 -58.64 -15.00
N ASN A 127 0.57 -58.58 -14.73
CA ASN A 127 1.25 -59.45 -13.77
C ASN A 127 1.21 -58.81 -12.38
N TYR A 128 0.47 -59.41 -11.45
CA TYR A 128 0.36 -58.92 -10.08
C TYR A 128 1.24 -59.71 -9.15
N SER A 129 2.10 -59.05 -8.38
CA SER A 129 2.73 -59.69 -7.21
C SER A 129 1.77 -59.64 -6.02
N ILE A 130 1.69 -60.72 -5.25
CA ILE A 130 0.94 -60.79 -3.98
C ILE A 130 1.88 -61.27 -2.88
N SER A 131 2.10 -60.46 -1.84
CA SER A 131 2.88 -60.82 -0.65
C SER A 131 1.95 -61.14 0.54
N PHE A 132 2.40 -61.98 1.46
CA PHE A 132 1.79 -62.15 2.78
C PHE A 132 2.83 -61.82 3.85
N ASN A 133 2.65 -60.71 4.55
CA ASN A 133 3.71 -60.17 5.43
C ASN A 133 3.71 -60.72 6.87
N GLN A 134 2.90 -61.75 7.18
CA GLN A 134 2.82 -62.32 8.54
C GLN A 134 3.69 -63.57 8.73
N PHE A 135 4.47 -63.59 9.82
CA PHE A 135 5.34 -64.71 10.20
C PHE A 135 4.56 -66.04 10.33
N GLY A 136 4.95 -67.06 9.54
CA GLY A 136 4.35 -68.40 9.54
C GLY A 136 3.44 -68.71 8.35
N TRP A 137 3.13 -67.72 7.49
CA TRP A 137 2.46 -67.96 6.21
C TRP A 137 3.42 -68.54 5.14
N PRO A 138 2.98 -69.49 4.29
CA PRO A 138 3.86 -70.05 3.27
C PRO A 138 4.11 -69.05 2.12
N SER A 139 5.33 -68.52 2.03
CA SER A 139 5.77 -67.59 0.97
C SER A 139 5.64 -68.16 -0.45
N LYS A 140 5.51 -69.47 -0.62
CA LYS A 140 5.28 -70.12 -1.92
C LYS A 140 3.94 -69.77 -2.59
N TYR A 141 3.01 -69.18 -1.83
CA TYR A 141 1.73 -68.69 -2.37
C TYR A 141 1.78 -67.21 -2.74
N SER A 142 2.91 -66.55 -2.45
CA SER A 142 3.27 -65.28 -3.06
C SER A 142 3.87 -65.53 -4.43
N GLY A 143 3.44 -64.77 -5.45
CA GLY A 143 3.87 -65.00 -6.83
C GLY A 143 3.25 -64.01 -7.80
N ASN A 144 3.50 -64.22 -9.10
CA ASN A 144 2.89 -63.46 -10.19
C ASN A 144 1.52 -64.06 -10.52
N TRP A 145 0.49 -63.23 -10.52
CA TRP A 145 -0.90 -63.56 -10.83
C TRP A 145 -1.32 -62.85 -12.11
N GLN A 146 -2.21 -63.46 -12.88
CA GLN A 146 -2.86 -62.82 -14.03
C GLN A 146 -4.23 -62.33 -13.59
N GLY A 147 -4.52 -61.05 -13.85
CA GLY A 147 -5.83 -60.45 -13.61
C GLY A 147 -6.58 -60.15 -14.89
N ASN A 148 -7.91 -60.22 -14.83
CA ASN A 148 -8.83 -59.82 -15.88
C ASN A 148 -9.91 -58.91 -15.28
N LEU A 149 -10.27 -57.84 -15.98
CA LEU A 149 -11.44 -57.03 -15.67
C LEU A 149 -12.72 -57.81 -16.02
N ILE A 150 -13.65 -57.90 -15.07
CA ILE A 150 -14.93 -58.59 -15.24
C ILE A 150 -16.02 -57.63 -15.71
N SER A 151 -16.11 -56.46 -15.07
CA SER A 151 -17.13 -55.44 -15.35
C SER A 151 -16.68 -54.05 -14.87
N GLY A 152 -17.21 -52.98 -15.46
CA GLY A 152 -16.78 -51.60 -15.20
C GLY A 152 -15.65 -51.13 -16.12
N GLY A 153 -14.91 -50.09 -15.71
CA GLY A 153 -13.76 -49.48 -16.38
C GLY A 153 -13.63 -47.98 -16.03
N GLY A 154 -12.43 -47.40 -16.15
CA GLY A 154 -12.15 -45.97 -15.88
C GLY A 154 -11.24 -45.65 -14.67
N ILE A 155 -11.32 -46.41 -13.57
CA ILE A 155 -10.60 -46.17 -12.30
C ILE A 155 -9.11 -46.48 -12.45
N THR A 156 -8.73 -47.56 -13.16
CA THR A 156 -7.31 -47.87 -13.44
C THR A 156 -6.72 -47.06 -14.59
N THR A 157 -7.53 -46.19 -15.21
CA THR A 157 -7.10 -45.25 -16.26
C THR A 157 -7.10 -43.81 -15.78
N THR A 158 -7.28 -43.56 -14.48
CA THR A 158 -7.15 -42.23 -13.89
C THR A 158 -5.70 -41.79 -13.99
N ILE A 159 -5.34 -41.26 -15.16
CA ILE A 159 -4.13 -40.50 -15.38
C ILE A 159 -4.26 -39.32 -14.42
N LEU A 160 -3.47 -39.33 -13.35
CA LEU A 160 -3.25 -38.13 -12.56
C LEU A 160 -2.77 -37.06 -13.52
N LYS A 161 -3.53 -35.99 -13.61
CA LYS A 161 -3.11 -34.80 -14.34
C LYS A 161 -2.43 -33.91 -13.32
N THR A 162 -1.31 -33.34 -13.72
CA THR A 162 -0.71 -32.25 -12.98
C THR A 162 -1.53 -31.01 -13.27
N TYR A 163 -2.06 -30.39 -12.22
CA TYR A 163 -2.66 -29.07 -12.27
C TYR A 163 -1.74 -28.09 -11.52
N TYR A 164 -1.78 -26.82 -11.88
CA TYR A 164 -0.95 -25.76 -11.31
C TYR A 164 -1.87 -24.74 -10.67
N ARG A 165 -1.46 -24.22 -9.51
CA ARG A 165 -2.26 -23.22 -8.80
C ARG A 165 -2.41 -21.99 -9.69
N ASP A 166 -3.61 -21.45 -9.72
CA ASP A 166 -3.99 -20.21 -10.40
C ASP A 166 -4.57 -19.28 -9.33
N ALA A 167 -3.75 -18.36 -8.82
CA ALA A 167 -4.12 -17.54 -7.67
C ALA A 167 -4.90 -16.28 -8.04
N ASP A 168 -4.53 -15.66 -9.16
CA ASP A 168 -5.11 -14.42 -9.64
C ASP A 168 -6.31 -14.66 -10.58
N ASN A 169 -6.53 -15.90 -11.00
CA ASN A 169 -7.66 -16.37 -11.82
C ASN A 169 -7.60 -15.90 -13.29
N ASP A 170 -6.41 -15.78 -13.87
CA ASP A 170 -6.23 -15.42 -15.28
C ASP A 170 -6.27 -16.63 -16.25
N GLY A 171 -6.21 -17.86 -15.71
CA GLY A 171 -6.27 -19.10 -16.45
C GLY A 171 -4.91 -19.77 -16.73
N TYR A 172 -3.81 -19.15 -16.31
CA TYR A 172 -2.46 -19.71 -16.26
C TYR A 172 -2.12 -20.09 -14.81
N GLY A 173 -1.11 -20.93 -14.60
CA GLY A 173 -0.80 -21.37 -13.24
C GLY A 173 0.69 -21.55 -12.97
N ASP A 174 1.07 -21.40 -11.70
CA ASP A 174 2.45 -21.40 -11.23
C ASP A 174 3.14 -22.76 -11.48
N PRO A 175 4.18 -22.85 -12.32
CA PRO A 175 4.95 -24.07 -12.55
C PRO A 175 5.62 -24.62 -11.27
N ASN A 176 5.81 -23.79 -10.25
CA ASN A 176 6.41 -24.17 -8.96
C ASN A 176 5.38 -24.68 -7.94
N SER A 177 4.09 -24.60 -8.24
CA SER A 177 2.99 -25.08 -7.39
C SER A 177 2.17 -26.21 -8.02
N PRO A 178 2.80 -27.33 -8.45
CA PRO A 178 2.08 -28.44 -9.06
C PRO A 178 1.26 -29.25 -8.03
N TYR A 179 0.12 -29.77 -8.47
CA TYR A 179 -0.73 -30.67 -7.72
C TYR A 179 -1.28 -31.78 -8.62
N GLU A 180 -0.89 -33.03 -8.32
CA GLU A 180 -1.32 -34.21 -9.09
C GLU A 180 -2.61 -34.79 -8.51
N VAL A 181 -3.68 -34.76 -9.31
CA VAL A 181 -4.99 -35.26 -8.90
C VAL A 181 -5.79 -35.79 -10.10
N ALA A 182 -6.81 -36.59 -9.82
CA ALA A 182 -7.68 -37.21 -10.82
C ALA A 182 -8.57 -36.20 -11.59
N SER A 183 -8.94 -35.09 -10.95
CA SER A 183 -9.85 -34.07 -11.47
C SER A 183 -9.39 -32.68 -11.01
N GLN A 184 -9.66 -31.65 -11.82
CA GLN A 184 -9.23 -30.27 -11.58
C GLN A 184 -9.77 -29.75 -10.24
N PRO A 185 -8.89 -29.42 -9.26
CA PRO A 185 -9.30 -28.72 -8.06
C PRO A 185 -9.73 -27.29 -8.37
N SER A 186 -10.54 -26.69 -7.49
CA SER A 186 -10.85 -25.26 -7.59
C SER A 186 -9.60 -24.40 -7.37
N GLY A 187 -9.38 -23.39 -8.20
CA GLY A 187 -8.18 -22.51 -8.13
C GLY A 187 -6.91 -23.15 -8.71
N TYR A 188 -7.07 -24.11 -9.61
CA TYR A 188 -5.97 -24.78 -10.30
C TYR A 188 -6.31 -24.96 -11.78
N VAL A 189 -5.33 -24.84 -12.67
CA VAL A 189 -5.45 -25.01 -14.13
C VAL A 189 -4.45 -26.02 -14.67
N THR A 190 -4.55 -26.41 -15.94
CA THR A 190 -3.59 -27.34 -16.57
C THR A 190 -2.40 -26.65 -17.22
N ASP A 191 -2.52 -25.36 -17.48
CA ASP A 191 -1.44 -24.56 -18.03
C ASP A 191 -0.48 -24.17 -16.91
N ASN A 192 0.82 -24.19 -17.19
CA ASN A 192 1.88 -24.03 -16.19
C ASN A 192 2.89 -22.95 -16.58
N THR A 193 2.46 -22.06 -17.46
CA THR A 193 3.33 -21.12 -18.16
C THR A 193 3.30 -19.73 -17.54
N ASP A 194 2.62 -19.58 -16.41
CA ASP A 194 2.56 -18.35 -15.65
C ASP A 194 3.92 -18.03 -15.02
N CYS A 195 4.44 -16.84 -15.30
CA CYS A 195 5.66 -16.34 -14.69
C CYS A 195 5.42 -15.54 -13.41
N ASN A 196 4.17 -15.14 -13.11
CA ASN A 196 3.76 -14.49 -11.87
C ASN A 196 2.30 -14.78 -11.46
N ASP A 197 2.10 -15.88 -10.71
CA ASP A 197 0.82 -16.36 -10.12
C ASP A 197 0.25 -15.48 -9.00
N TYR A 198 0.51 -14.18 -9.05
CA TYR A 198 -0.10 -13.18 -8.19
C TYR A 198 -0.56 -11.95 -8.98
N ASP A 199 -0.33 -11.91 -10.30
CA ASP A 199 -0.64 -10.78 -11.17
C ASP A 199 -1.20 -11.25 -12.52
N SER A 200 -2.53 -11.15 -12.65
CA SER A 200 -3.27 -11.54 -13.85
C SER A 200 -2.93 -10.74 -15.12
N SER A 201 -2.00 -9.78 -15.05
CA SER A 201 -1.50 -9.04 -16.20
C SER A 201 -0.16 -9.57 -16.73
N ILE A 202 0.47 -10.53 -16.03
CA ILE A 202 1.77 -11.09 -16.35
C ILE A 202 1.58 -12.60 -16.61
N HIS A 203 1.31 -12.92 -17.86
CA HIS A 203 1.06 -14.28 -18.30
C HIS A 203 1.34 -14.43 -19.80
N PRO A 204 1.49 -15.65 -20.32
CA PRO A 204 1.71 -15.86 -21.74
C PRO A 204 0.70 -15.19 -22.65
N GLY A 205 1.22 -14.44 -23.62
CA GLY A 205 0.40 -13.67 -24.56
C GLY A 205 -0.28 -12.43 -23.96
N ALA A 206 0.09 -12.02 -22.74
CA ALA A 206 -0.18 -10.67 -22.26
C ALA A 206 0.44 -9.63 -23.21
N THR A 207 -0.02 -8.39 -23.12
CA THR A 207 0.55 -7.31 -23.95
C THR A 207 1.80 -6.78 -23.27
N GLU A 208 2.92 -6.90 -23.98
CA GLU A 208 4.21 -6.36 -23.57
C GLU A 208 4.16 -4.85 -23.34
N ILE A 209 4.69 -4.42 -22.20
CA ILE A 209 4.92 -3.02 -21.89
C ILE A 209 6.41 -2.77 -22.09
N THR A 210 6.76 -2.43 -23.33
CA THR A 210 8.15 -2.25 -23.77
C THR A 210 8.98 -1.38 -22.82
N GLY A 211 10.05 -1.95 -22.27
CA GLY A 211 11.13 -1.24 -21.57
C GLY A 211 10.87 -0.96 -20.09
N ASP A 212 9.89 -1.60 -19.46
CA ASP A 212 9.62 -1.47 -18.02
C ASP A 212 10.39 -2.48 -17.15
N GLY A 213 11.18 -3.36 -17.78
CA GLY A 213 11.97 -4.40 -17.13
C GLY A 213 11.16 -5.60 -16.66
N VAL A 214 9.88 -5.67 -17.00
CA VAL A 214 8.97 -6.77 -16.69
C VAL A 214 8.61 -7.47 -18.02
N ASP A 215 8.67 -8.79 -18.01
CA ASP A 215 8.31 -9.66 -19.14
C ASP A 215 6.85 -10.07 -18.95
N GLN A 216 5.90 -9.28 -19.46
CA GLN A 216 4.48 -9.50 -19.21
C GLN A 216 3.99 -10.73 -19.95
N ASP A 217 4.46 -10.96 -21.17
CA ASP A 217 4.03 -12.09 -21.99
C ASP A 217 4.81 -13.39 -21.70
N CYS A 218 5.67 -13.36 -20.67
CA CYS A 218 6.50 -14.46 -20.20
C CYS A 218 7.34 -15.12 -21.33
N ASN A 219 7.74 -14.38 -22.35
CA ASN A 219 8.51 -14.91 -23.49
C ASN A 219 10.02 -14.99 -23.21
N GLY A 220 10.48 -14.42 -22.10
CA GLY A 220 11.87 -14.38 -21.65
C GLY A 220 12.62 -13.09 -22.01
N GLU A 221 11.96 -12.11 -22.62
CA GLU A 221 12.48 -10.80 -23.00
C GLU A 221 11.42 -9.72 -22.71
N ASP A 222 11.74 -8.73 -21.89
CA ASP A 222 11.01 -7.45 -21.96
C ASP A 222 11.32 -6.84 -23.32
N SER A 223 10.27 -6.52 -24.09
CA SER A 223 10.41 -5.93 -25.42
C SER A 223 11.22 -4.62 -25.38
N GLU A 224 12.52 -4.69 -25.68
CA GLU A 224 13.40 -3.52 -25.72
C GLU A 224 13.10 -2.64 -26.94
N THR A 225 12.51 -1.45 -26.74
CA THR A 225 12.50 -0.41 -27.78
C THR A 225 13.88 0.26 -27.86
N LYS A 226 14.65 -0.12 -28.89
CA LYS A 226 15.75 0.73 -29.38
C LYS A 226 15.22 1.82 -30.32
N ASP A 227 15.29 3.05 -29.79
CA ASP A 227 15.71 4.29 -30.46
C ASP A 227 14.62 5.34 -30.80
N SER A 228 14.90 6.57 -30.34
CA SER A 228 14.46 7.87 -30.87
C SER A 228 13.05 8.39 -30.56
N GLY A 229 12.80 8.79 -29.30
CA GLY A 229 12.13 10.05 -28.93
C GLY A 229 10.72 10.42 -29.43
N SER A 230 10.07 9.65 -30.32
CA SER A 230 8.65 9.82 -30.70
C SER A 230 7.75 8.70 -30.19
N ASP A 231 8.32 7.51 -29.99
CA ASP A 231 7.55 6.29 -29.67
C ASP A 231 7.22 6.18 -28.17
N ASN A 232 7.97 6.89 -27.31
CA ASN A 232 7.68 6.97 -25.87
C ASN A 232 6.30 7.62 -25.62
N VAL A 233 6.03 8.76 -26.26
CA VAL A 233 4.78 9.51 -26.03
C VAL A 233 3.56 8.74 -26.54
N GLU A 234 3.70 7.96 -27.62
CA GLU A 234 2.64 7.08 -28.12
C GLU A 234 2.22 6.04 -27.08
N VAL A 235 3.18 5.38 -26.43
CA VAL A 235 2.92 4.40 -25.36
C VAL A 235 2.21 5.07 -24.18
N PHE A 236 2.71 6.24 -23.75
CA PHE A 236 2.09 7.01 -22.66
C PHE A 236 0.62 7.32 -22.97
N ILE A 237 0.30 7.83 -24.17
CA ILE A 237 -1.07 8.15 -24.57
C ILE A 237 -1.94 6.90 -24.69
N THR A 238 -1.42 5.84 -25.30
CA THR A 238 -2.14 4.57 -25.50
C THR A 238 -2.60 3.97 -24.18
N ARG A 239 -1.77 4.06 -23.14
CA ARG A 239 -2.15 3.64 -21.78
C ARG A 239 -3.39 4.35 -21.26
N PHE A 240 -3.51 5.67 -21.45
CA PHE A 240 -4.71 6.40 -21.02
C PHE A 240 -5.96 5.98 -21.81
N TYR A 241 -5.84 5.69 -23.12
CA TYR A 241 -6.96 5.14 -23.89
C TYR A 241 -7.40 3.77 -23.37
N GLN A 242 -6.47 2.87 -23.13
CA GLN A 242 -6.76 1.51 -22.67
C GLN A 242 -7.33 1.52 -21.24
N GLN A 243 -6.67 2.22 -20.31
CA GLN A 243 -7.04 2.18 -18.89
C GLN A 243 -8.26 3.05 -18.58
N CYS A 244 -8.34 4.26 -19.15
CA CYS A 244 -9.46 5.15 -18.85
C CYS A 244 -10.68 4.87 -19.72
N LEU A 245 -10.51 4.48 -20.99
CA LEU A 245 -11.62 4.38 -21.96
C LEU A 245 -11.90 2.93 -22.40
N ASN A 246 -11.10 1.96 -21.97
CA ASN A 246 -11.23 0.54 -22.34
C ASN A 246 -11.25 0.31 -23.86
N ARG A 247 -10.40 1.03 -24.59
CA ARG A 247 -10.24 0.88 -26.05
C ARG A 247 -8.88 1.33 -26.53
N GLU A 248 -8.53 0.91 -27.74
CA GLU A 248 -7.40 1.47 -28.47
C GLU A 248 -7.69 2.91 -28.97
N PRO A 249 -6.66 3.76 -29.06
CA PRO A 249 -6.80 5.05 -29.71
C PRO A 249 -7.14 4.89 -31.19
N ASP A 250 -8.02 5.76 -31.70
CA ASP A 250 -8.14 5.96 -33.14
C ASP A 250 -6.98 6.84 -33.65
N THR A 251 -6.69 6.73 -34.95
CA THR A 251 -5.55 7.43 -35.56
C THR A 251 -5.61 8.95 -35.38
N ASP A 252 -6.80 9.56 -35.39
CA ASP A 252 -6.94 11.01 -35.29
C ASP A 252 -6.73 11.47 -33.84
N GLY A 253 -7.31 10.75 -32.87
CA GLY A 253 -7.14 11.00 -31.44
C GLY A 253 -5.69 10.85 -30.98
N LEU A 254 -5.01 9.77 -31.40
CA LEU A 254 -3.60 9.55 -31.07
C LEU A 254 -2.72 10.68 -31.60
N ASN A 255 -2.88 11.01 -32.88
CA ASN A 255 -2.13 12.09 -33.51
C ASN A 255 -2.40 13.45 -32.85
N HIS A 256 -3.63 13.71 -32.41
CA HIS A 256 -3.96 14.94 -31.70
C HIS A 256 -3.16 15.08 -30.40
N TRP A 257 -3.17 14.04 -29.57
CA TRP A 257 -2.46 14.05 -28.29
C TRP A 257 -0.95 14.05 -28.45
N MET A 258 -0.42 13.23 -29.37
CA MET A 258 1.02 13.20 -29.66
C MET A 258 1.53 14.58 -30.07
N ASN A 259 0.83 15.27 -30.97
CA ASN A 259 1.22 16.62 -31.36
C ASN A 259 1.14 17.61 -30.19
N SER A 260 0.09 17.51 -29.37
CA SER A 260 -0.11 18.45 -28.25
C SER A 260 0.95 18.29 -27.16
N LEU A 261 1.32 17.05 -26.82
CA LEU A 261 2.34 16.77 -25.81
C LEU A 261 3.77 17.01 -26.32
N ASN A 262 4.10 16.55 -27.53
CA ASN A 262 5.44 16.75 -28.10
C ASN A 262 5.78 18.23 -28.34
N ASN A 263 4.77 19.05 -28.66
CA ASN A 263 4.96 20.50 -28.82
C ASN A 263 4.94 21.26 -27.49
N GLY A 264 4.59 20.59 -26.37
CA GLY A 264 4.39 21.24 -25.08
C GLY A 264 3.17 22.17 -25.04
N ASP A 265 2.22 22.03 -25.99
CA ASP A 265 0.95 22.76 -26.00
C ASP A 265 0.02 22.28 -24.88
N LYS A 266 0.20 21.03 -24.47
CA LYS A 266 -0.47 20.36 -23.35
C LYS A 266 0.53 19.62 -22.48
N ALA A 267 0.15 19.42 -21.22
CA ALA A 267 0.91 18.63 -20.25
C ALA A 267 0.19 17.34 -19.85
N GLY A 268 0.87 16.49 -19.09
CA GLY A 268 0.38 15.19 -18.63
C GLY A 268 -0.87 15.31 -17.74
N ASP A 269 -0.92 16.30 -16.86
CA ASP A 269 -2.07 16.65 -16.02
C ASP A 269 -3.31 17.03 -16.86
N GLU A 270 -3.13 17.83 -17.91
CA GLU A 270 -4.21 18.20 -18.81
C GLU A 270 -4.69 17.00 -19.61
N LEU A 271 -3.78 16.13 -20.06
CA LEU A 271 -4.18 14.87 -20.71
C LEU A 271 -5.01 14.02 -19.74
N ALA A 272 -4.50 13.80 -18.53
CA ALA A 272 -5.18 13.06 -17.46
C ALA A 272 -6.60 13.59 -17.19
N GLU A 273 -6.74 14.90 -17.00
CA GLU A 273 -8.02 15.56 -16.76
C GLU A 273 -9.01 15.34 -17.92
N ASN A 274 -8.53 15.49 -19.16
CA ASN A 274 -9.36 15.32 -20.35
C ASN A 274 -9.87 13.88 -20.52
N PHE A 275 -9.07 12.87 -20.16
CA PHE A 275 -9.53 11.48 -20.20
C PHE A 275 -10.51 11.18 -19.09
N VAL A 276 -10.14 11.49 -17.84
CA VAL A 276 -10.91 11.12 -16.64
C VAL A 276 -12.25 11.87 -16.56
N PHE A 277 -12.34 13.09 -17.07
CA PHE A 277 -13.60 13.84 -17.12
C PHE A 277 -14.28 13.86 -18.49
N SER A 278 -13.79 13.08 -19.46
CA SER A 278 -14.48 12.92 -20.74
C SER A 278 -15.90 12.37 -20.56
N GLU A 279 -16.82 12.73 -21.46
CA GLU A 279 -18.13 12.09 -21.50
C GLU A 279 -17.99 10.57 -21.64
N GLU A 280 -16.99 10.09 -22.37
CA GLU A 280 -16.73 8.66 -22.58
C GLU A 280 -16.41 7.93 -21.25
N PHE A 281 -15.49 8.47 -20.45
CA PHE A 281 -15.18 7.95 -19.13
C PHE A 281 -16.38 7.99 -18.18
N GLN A 282 -17.13 9.10 -18.19
CA GLN A 282 -18.32 9.24 -17.35
C GLN A 282 -19.40 8.21 -17.69
N HIS A 283 -19.54 7.82 -18.96
CA HIS A 283 -20.48 6.78 -19.39
C HIS A 283 -20.11 5.36 -18.92
N LEU A 284 -18.85 5.12 -18.52
CA LEU A 284 -18.45 3.84 -17.93
C LEU A 284 -19.10 3.60 -16.56
N ASN A 285 -19.61 4.65 -15.89
CA ASN A 285 -20.28 4.57 -14.58
C ASN A 285 -19.48 3.78 -13.54
N THR A 286 -18.15 3.99 -13.50
CA THR A 286 -17.24 3.29 -12.60
C THR A 286 -17.61 3.52 -11.14
N SER A 287 -17.47 2.49 -10.31
CA SER A 287 -17.46 2.60 -8.86
C SER A 287 -16.21 3.32 -8.36
N ASP A 288 -16.19 3.77 -7.10
CA ASP A 288 -15.02 4.45 -6.53
C ASP A 288 -13.80 3.51 -6.46
N SER A 289 -14.04 2.22 -6.21
CA SER A 289 -13.00 1.20 -6.28
C SER A 289 -12.39 1.10 -7.68
N GLU A 290 -13.23 0.95 -8.71
CA GLU A 290 -12.77 0.86 -10.10
C GLU A 290 -12.06 2.15 -10.53
N PHE A 291 -12.57 3.31 -10.10
CA PHE A 291 -11.96 4.61 -10.37
C PHE A 291 -10.53 4.68 -9.83
N VAL A 292 -10.31 4.34 -8.56
CA VAL A 292 -8.96 4.35 -7.96
C VAL A 292 -8.04 3.36 -8.68
N THR A 293 -8.50 2.14 -8.97
CA THR A 293 -7.72 1.16 -9.71
C THR A 293 -7.32 1.65 -11.10
N ILE A 294 -8.25 2.27 -11.83
CA ILE A 294 -7.97 2.86 -13.15
C ILE A 294 -6.90 3.95 -13.06
N LEU A 295 -6.94 4.81 -12.03
CA LEU A 295 -5.91 5.83 -11.85
C LEU A 295 -4.53 5.22 -11.56
N TYR A 296 -4.43 4.20 -10.71
CA TYR A 296 -3.14 3.53 -10.49
C TYR A 296 -2.57 2.92 -11.79
N ASN A 297 -3.41 2.24 -12.57
CA ASN A 297 -2.98 1.66 -13.84
C ASN A 297 -2.60 2.74 -14.86
N ALA A 298 -3.38 3.83 -14.97
CA ALA A 298 -3.14 4.88 -15.96
C ALA A 298 -1.97 5.81 -15.61
N PHE A 299 -1.70 6.06 -14.33
CA PHE A 299 -0.74 7.06 -13.87
C PHE A 299 0.57 6.47 -13.39
N PHE A 300 0.56 5.22 -12.92
CA PHE A 300 1.74 4.58 -12.32
C PHE A 300 2.06 3.22 -12.94
N ASN A 301 1.25 2.77 -13.91
CA ASN A 301 1.45 1.50 -14.61
C ASN A 301 1.52 0.29 -13.65
N ARG A 302 0.73 0.31 -12.58
CA ARG A 302 0.69 -0.77 -11.58
C ARG A 302 -0.67 -0.89 -10.95
N THR A 303 -0.96 -2.06 -10.43
CA THR A 303 -2.09 -2.24 -9.51
C THR A 303 -1.81 -1.52 -8.19
N PRO A 304 -2.85 -0.99 -7.51
CA PRO A 304 -2.65 -0.34 -6.23
C PRO A 304 -2.21 -1.36 -5.18
N ASP A 305 -1.22 -1.00 -4.38
CA ASP A 305 -0.91 -1.73 -3.16
C ASP A 305 -2.05 -1.57 -2.13
N THR A 306 -2.09 -2.47 -1.15
CA THR A 306 -3.18 -2.49 -0.16
C THR A 306 -3.29 -1.19 0.63
N ASP A 307 -2.17 -0.56 0.97
CA ASP A 307 -2.15 0.65 1.79
C ASP A 307 -2.58 1.88 0.98
N GLY A 308 -2.05 2.04 -0.24
CA GLY A 308 -2.42 3.08 -1.18
C GLY A 308 -3.89 3.02 -1.59
N TYR A 309 -4.40 1.82 -1.92
CA TYR A 309 -5.82 1.61 -2.20
C TYR A 309 -6.70 2.04 -1.01
N ASN A 310 -6.38 1.53 0.19
CA ASN A 310 -7.14 1.84 1.39
C ASN A 310 -7.09 3.33 1.75
N HIS A 311 -5.96 4.00 1.52
CA HIS A 311 -5.82 5.44 1.72
C HIS A 311 -6.87 6.20 0.89
N TRP A 312 -6.90 6.00 -0.43
CA TRP A 312 -7.83 6.71 -1.31
C TRP A 312 -9.30 6.34 -1.05
N MET A 313 -9.59 5.07 -0.80
CA MET A 313 -10.96 4.64 -0.48
C MET A 313 -11.50 5.26 0.81
N ASN A 314 -10.64 5.43 1.83
CA ASN A 314 -11.02 6.12 3.06
C ASN A 314 -11.25 7.62 2.82
N GLN A 315 -10.39 8.29 2.02
CA GLN A 315 -10.58 9.70 1.68
C GLN A 315 -11.90 9.94 0.94
N ILE A 316 -12.25 9.08 -0.01
CA ILE A 316 -13.53 9.16 -0.73
C ILE A 316 -14.70 8.91 0.24
N ALA A 317 -14.58 7.93 1.14
CA ALA A 317 -15.59 7.67 2.17
C ALA A 317 -15.81 8.87 3.12
N ASP A 318 -14.76 9.63 3.38
CA ASP A 318 -14.79 10.86 4.18
C ASP A 318 -15.28 12.10 3.38
N GLY A 319 -15.61 11.93 2.09
CA GLY A 319 -16.26 12.93 1.25
C GLY A 319 -15.35 13.62 0.23
N MET A 320 -14.12 13.14 0.03
CA MET A 320 -13.24 13.63 -1.04
C MET A 320 -13.87 13.38 -2.42
N SER A 321 -13.82 14.39 -3.30
CA SER A 321 -14.29 14.23 -4.67
C SER A 321 -13.29 13.47 -5.54
N ARG A 322 -13.78 12.79 -6.57
CA ARG A 322 -12.93 12.15 -7.58
C ARG A 322 -11.96 13.12 -8.27
N SER A 323 -12.31 14.41 -8.33
CA SER A 323 -11.39 15.45 -8.82
C SER A 323 -10.23 15.67 -7.88
N SER A 324 -10.46 15.74 -6.57
CA SER A 324 -9.38 15.87 -5.59
C SER A 324 -8.51 14.60 -5.53
N VAL A 325 -9.08 13.43 -5.77
CA VAL A 325 -8.30 12.19 -5.95
C VAL A 325 -7.40 12.32 -7.18
N LEU A 326 -7.95 12.71 -8.33
CA LEU A 326 -7.16 12.93 -9.55
C LEU A 326 -6.02 13.94 -9.33
N ASP A 327 -6.29 15.06 -8.64
CA ASP A 327 -5.27 16.06 -8.28
C ASP A 327 -4.12 15.46 -7.46
N GLY A 328 -4.43 14.51 -6.58
CA GLY A 328 -3.45 13.77 -5.80
C GLY A 328 -2.54 12.88 -6.66
N PHE A 329 -3.08 12.25 -7.71
CA PHE A 329 -2.30 11.43 -8.65
C PHE A 329 -1.46 12.30 -9.59
N THR A 330 -2.03 13.38 -10.15
CA THR A 330 -1.30 14.29 -11.04
C THR A 330 -0.21 15.08 -10.32
N SER A 331 -0.34 15.29 -9.01
CA SER A 331 0.68 15.95 -8.17
C SER A 331 1.70 14.98 -7.56
N ALA A 332 1.54 13.67 -7.73
CA ALA A 332 2.44 12.68 -7.16
C ALA A 332 3.81 12.73 -7.85
N GLN A 333 4.89 12.65 -7.07
CA GLN A 333 6.25 12.62 -7.61
C GLN A 333 6.47 11.46 -8.58
N GLU A 334 5.81 10.31 -8.34
CA GLU A 334 5.83 9.15 -9.23
C GLU A 334 5.28 9.50 -10.62
N PHE A 335 4.19 10.28 -10.71
CA PHE A 335 3.62 10.72 -11.99
C PHE A 335 4.50 11.76 -12.68
N ILE A 336 5.09 12.69 -11.91
CA ILE A 336 6.03 13.69 -12.44
C ILE A 336 7.23 12.99 -13.09
N ASN A 337 7.87 12.06 -12.36
CA ASN A 337 9.00 11.28 -12.86
C ASN A 337 8.61 10.50 -14.12
N LEU A 338 7.43 9.88 -14.13
CA LEU A 338 6.94 9.15 -15.28
C LEU A 338 6.80 10.06 -16.50
N CYS A 339 6.15 11.23 -16.36
CA CYS A 339 6.07 12.18 -17.47
C CYS A 339 7.47 12.60 -17.98
N GLU A 340 8.42 12.84 -17.08
CA GLU A 340 9.82 13.15 -17.45
C GLU A 340 10.50 12.02 -18.24
N ASP A 341 10.33 10.77 -17.83
CA ASP A 341 10.86 9.59 -18.52
C ASP A 341 10.31 9.46 -19.96
N TYR A 342 9.06 9.88 -20.15
CA TYR A 342 8.41 9.93 -21.45
C TYR A 342 8.69 11.23 -22.24
N GLY A 343 9.48 12.16 -21.69
CA GLY A 343 9.77 13.45 -22.32
C GLY A 343 8.58 14.42 -22.37
N ILE A 344 7.58 14.18 -21.53
CA ILE A 344 6.33 14.94 -21.45
C ILE A 344 6.43 15.93 -20.28
N LYS A 345 5.95 17.15 -20.49
CA LYS A 345 5.76 18.11 -19.40
C LYS A 345 4.66 17.58 -18.47
N ALA A 346 4.96 17.31 -17.20
CA ALA A 346 3.99 16.73 -16.27
C ALA A 346 2.78 17.65 -16.02
N THR A 347 3.00 18.96 -15.90
CA THR A 347 1.98 19.93 -15.51
C THR A 347 1.85 21.11 -16.47
N SER A 348 0.64 21.63 -16.60
CA SER A 348 0.27 22.69 -17.55
C SER A 348 0.67 24.09 -17.09
N SER A 349 0.88 24.28 -15.80
CA SER A 349 1.62 25.41 -15.24
C SER A 349 3.08 25.38 -15.71
N SER A 350 3.60 26.50 -16.19
CA SER A 350 5.00 26.61 -16.60
C SER A 350 5.91 26.44 -15.38
N ASN A 351 6.45 25.22 -15.19
CA ASN A 351 7.30 24.71 -14.10
C ASN A 351 6.56 24.33 -12.80
N ASP A 352 6.21 23.05 -12.59
CA ASP A 352 5.76 22.54 -11.28
C ASP A 352 5.93 21.00 -11.27
N THR A 353 6.68 20.29 -10.41
CA THR A 353 7.26 20.60 -9.08
C THR A 353 6.40 21.54 -8.25
N SER A 354 5.12 21.18 -8.05
CA SER A 354 4.14 22.17 -7.65
C SER A 354 4.34 22.80 -6.29
N VAL A 355 4.37 24.13 -6.26
CA VAL A 355 4.24 24.91 -5.02
C VAL A 355 2.99 24.44 -4.26
N GLN A 356 1.95 23.96 -4.96
CA GLN A 356 0.79 23.30 -4.37
C GLN A 356 1.15 22.02 -3.63
N GLY A 357 1.92 21.10 -4.22
CA GLY A 357 2.41 19.90 -3.55
C GLY A 357 3.27 20.22 -2.33
N PHE A 358 4.11 21.25 -2.42
CA PHE A 358 4.85 21.78 -1.27
C PHE A 358 3.90 22.24 -0.16
N VAL A 359 2.87 23.03 -0.47
CA VAL A 359 1.86 23.52 0.49
C VAL A 359 1.03 22.38 1.08
N THR A 360 0.56 21.44 0.25
CA THR A 360 -0.26 20.28 0.66
C THR A 360 0.46 19.42 1.69
N ARG A 361 1.78 19.22 1.54
CA ARG A 361 2.58 18.49 2.53
C ARG A 361 2.52 19.13 3.92
N PHE A 362 2.54 20.46 4.02
CA PHE A 362 2.40 21.14 5.32
C PHE A 362 1.00 20.95 5.92
N TYR A 363 -0.06 20.98 5.10
CA TYR A 363 -1.42 20.64 5.57
C TYR A 363 -1.50 19.21 6.11
N GLN A 364 -0.98 18.23 5.38
CA GLN A 364 -1.04 16.83 5.78
C GLN A 364 -0.17 16.53 7.00
N GLN A 365 1.07 17.01 7.03
CA GLN A 365 2.01 16.67 8.10
C GLN A 365 1.78 17.49 9.36
N CYS A 366 1.56 18.81 9.23
CA CYS A 366 1.36 19.66 10.39
C CYS A 366 -0.09 19.57 10.90
N LEU A 367 -1.08 19.59 10.01
CA LEU A 367 -2.49 19.71 10.40
C LEU A 367 -3.27 18.39 10.32
N SER A 368 -2.71 17.34 9.70
CA SER A 368 -3.38 16.04 9.48
C SER A 368 -4.75 16.17 8.82
N ARG A 369 -4.81 17.06 7.83
CA ARG A 369 -5.96 17.19 6.94
C ARG A 369 -5.50 17.66 5.57
N GLU A 370 -6.38 17.53 4.59
CA GLU A 370 -6.20 18.15 3.28
C GLU A 370 -6.46 19.67 3.34
N PRO A 371 -5.83 20.45 2.45
CA PRO A 371 -6.15 21.85 2.30
C PRO A 371 -7.56 22.03 1.71
N ASP A 372 -8.25 23.09 2.15
CA ASP A 372 -9.38 23.59 1.38
C ASP A 372 -8.90 24.38 0.16
N THR A 373 -9.73 24.49 -0.88
CA THR A 373 -9.38 25.17 -2.13
C THR A 373 -8.94 26.62 -1.93
N GLY A 374 -9.52 27.33 -0.95
CA GLY A 374 -9.17 28.72 -0.66
C GLY A 374 -7.79 28.84 -0.01
N GLY A 375 -7.54 28.01 1.00
CA GLY A 375 -6.26 27.92 1.71
C GLY A 375 -5.11 27.48 0.80
N LEU A 376 -5.33 26.45 -0.04
CA LEU A 376 -4.32 25.99 -1.00
C LEU A 376 -3.94 27.10 -1.99
N ASN A 377 -4.95 27.74 -2.60
CA ASN A 377 -4.73 28.81 -3.56
C ASN A 377 -4.05 30.02 -2.94
N HIS A 378 -4.39 30.38 -1.71
CA HIS A 378 -3.76 31.51 -1.01
C HIS A 378 -2.24 31.27 -0.86
N TRP A 379 -1.86 30.18 -0.20
CA TRP A 379 -0.46 29.87 0.09
C TRP A 379 0.37 29.65 -1.18
N THR A 380 -0.20 28.91 -2.14
CA THR A 380 0.45 28.65 -3.41
C THR A 380 0.78 29.94 -4.14
N ASN A 381 -0.20 30.86 -4.26
CA ASN A 381 0.02 32.13 -4.94
C ASN A 381 1.02 33.02 -4.18
N SER A 382 0.97 33.03 -2.84
CA SER A 382 1.90 33.83 -2.03
C SER A 382 3.35 33.34 -2.15
N LEU A 383 3.58 32.03 -2.19
CA LEU A 383 4.91 31.46 -2.40
C LEU A 383 5.39 31.65 -3.84
N TYR A 384 4.50 31.42 -4.82
CA TYR A 384 4.81 31.56 -6.25
C TYR A 384 5.16 33.01 -6.63
N ASN A 385 4.44 33.99 -6.08
CA ASN A 385 4.71 35.40 -6.31
C ASN A 385 5.89 35.93 -5.48
N GLY A 386 6.43 35.14 -4.54
CA GLY A 386 7.48 35.56 -3.61
C GLY A 386 7.00 36.53 -2.53
N ASP A 387 5.69 36.64 -2.31
CA ASP A 387 5.08 37.43 -1.22
C ASP A 387 5.36 36.81 0.16
N GLN A 388 5.60 35.50 0.17
CA GLN A 388 5.98 34.70 1.34
C GLN A 388 7.14 33.77 0.94
N ALA A 389 8.03 33.49 1.88
CA ALA A 389 9.04 32.44 1.77
C ALA A 389 8.51 31.10 2.30
N GLY A 390 9.17 30.00 1.95
CA GLY A 390 8.86 28.67 2.48
C GLY A 390 8.96 28.62 4.02
N ALA A 391 9.87 29.41 4.61
CA ALA A 391 9.97 29.58 6.05
C ALA A 391 8.73 30.26 6.67
N ASP A 392 8.16 31.28 6.01
CA ASP A 392 6.95 31.99 6.50
C ASP A 392 5.73 31.06 6.52
N LEU A 393 5.60 30.24 5.48
CA LEU A 393 4.58 29.19 5.45
C LEU A 393 4.79 28.21 6.59
N ALA A 394 6.00 27.69 6.76
CA ALA A 394 6.28 26.71 7.80
C ALA A 394 5.97 27.22 9.21
N GLU A 395 6.37 28.47 9.48
CA GLU A 395 6.07 29.18 10.74
C GLU A 395 4.55 29.30 10.97
N SER A 396 3.82 29.72 9.94
CA SER A 396 2.37 29.90 9.98
C SER A 396 1.62 28.61 10.31
N PHE A 397 2.11 27.47 9.82
CA PHE A 397 1.52 26.17 10.14
C PHE A 397 1.86 25.70 11.54
N ILE A 398 3.13 25.74 11.94
CA ILE A 398 3.61 25.22 13.23
C ILE A 398 3.10 26.05 14.43
N PHE A 399 2.92 27.35 14.26
CA PHE A 399 2.36 28.22 15.30
C PHE A 399 0.87 28.49 15.16
N SER A 400 0.19 27.86 14.20
CA SER A 400 -1.26 27.94 14.11
C SER A 400 -1.95 27.38 15.36
N GLU A 401 -3.10 27.95 15.72
CA GLU A 401 -3.96 27.42 16.78
C GLU A 401 -4.32 25.94 16.51
N GLU A 402 -4.50 25.59 15.24
CA GLU A 402 -4.79 24.23 14.79
C GLU A 402 -3.67 23.25 15.12
N PHE A 403 -2.41 23.60 14.84
CA PHE A 403 -1.26 22.78 15.21
C PHE A 403 -1.08 22.68 16.73
N GLN A 404 -1.21 23.79 17.45
CA GLN A 404 -1.09 23.83 18.91
C GLN A 404 -2.15 22.95 19.59
N ASN A 405 -3.37 22.93 19.06
CA ASN A 405 -4.47 22.11 19.58
C ASN A 405 -4.24 20.59 19.45
N ARG A 406 -3.28 20.16 18.61
CA ARG A 406 -2.89 18.74 18.52
C ARG A 406 -2.14 18.24 19.75
N ASN A 407 -1.62 19.14 20.59
CA ASN A 407 -0.88 18.79 21.81
C ASN A 407 0.24 17.75 21.58
N THR A 408 1.00 17.91 20.50
CA THR A 408 2.05 16.96 20.10
C THR A 408 3.14 16.83 21.16
N SER A 409 3.64 15.61 21.38
CA SER A 409 4.88 15.37 22.13
C SER A 409 6.10 15.89 21.37
N ASP A 410 7.24 16.07 22.06
CA ASP A 410 8.47 16.52 21.40
C ASP A 410 8.94 15.51 20.34
N SER A 411 8.75 14.21 20.61
CA SER A 411 9.04 13.17 19.62
C SER A 411 8.20 13.32 18.36
N GLU A 412 6.88 13.51 18.51
CA GLU A 412 5.98 13.69 17.36
C GLU A 412 6.27 15.00 16.61
N PHE A 413 6.60 16.06 17.34
CA PHE A 413 7.00 17.34 16.76
C PHE A 413 8.21 17.19 15.84
N ILE A 414 9.28 16.53 16.30
CA ILE A 414 10.47 16.29 15.48
C ILE A 414 10.13 15.44 14.25
N THR A 415 9.37 14.36 14.40
CA THR A 415 8.97 13.52 13.26
C THR A 415 8.16 14.32 12.23
N ILE A 416 7.22 15.16 12.67
CA ILE A 416 6.44 16.04 11.77
C ILE A 416 7.35 17.00 11.02
N LEU A 417 8.34 17.61 11.68
CA LEU A 417 9.25 18.52 11.01
C LEU A 417 10.06 17.81 9.91
N TYR A 418 10.59 16.61 10.15
CA TYR A 418 11.31 15.86 9.12
C TYR A 418 10.43 15.55 7.90
N LYS A 419 9.18 15.15 8.13
CA LYS A 419 8.23 14.88 7.04
C LYS A 419 7.83 16.14 6.28
N ALA A 420 7.54 17.23 7.00
CA ALA A 420 7.10 18.47 6.37
C ALA A 420 8.23 19.20 5.62
N PHE A 421 9.46 19.18 6.15
CA PHE A 421 10.59 19.94 5.63
C PHE A 421 11.47 19.19 4.66
N PHE A 422 11.53 17.85 4.76
CA PHE A 422 12.48 17.04 3.99
C PHE A 422 11.84 15.85 3.30
N ASP A 423 10.52 15.68 3.45
CA ASP A 423 9.76 14.60 2.85
C ASP A 423 10.30 13.20 3.18
N ARG A 424 10.78 13.02 4.42
CA ARG A 424 11.36 11.77 4.90
C ARG A 424 11.20 11.57 6.40
N GLU A 425 11.38 10.34 6.85
CA GLU A 425 11.54 10.03 8.27
C GLU A 425 12.90 10.54 8.80
N PRO A 426 12.99 10.90 10.08
CA PRO A 426 14.26 11.25 10.70
C PRO A 426 15.19 10.05 10.74
N ASP A 427 16.47 10.27 10.45
CA ASP A 427 17.50 9.29 10.76
C ASP A 427 17.77 9.27 12.28
N THR A 428 18.31 8.16 12.78
CA THR A 428 18.57 7.98 14.21
C THR A 428 19.47 9.07 14.81
N SER A 429 20.43 9.60 14.04
CA SER A 429 21.37 10.58 14.56
C SER A 429 20.73 11.98 14.64
N GLY A 430 20.03 12.38 13.58
CA GLY A 430 19.29 13.64 13.53
C GLY A 430 18.18 13.71 14.58
N TYR A 431 17.39 12.63 14.73
CA TYR A 431 16.37 12.54 15.77
C TYR A 431 16.95 12.72 17.17
N ASN A 432 18.00 11.96 17.51
CA ASN A 432 18.61 12.03 18.84
C ASN A 432 19.23 13.41 19.10
N HIS A 433 19.85 14.02 18.09
CA HIS A 433 20.40 15.37 18.22
C HIS A 433 19.34 16.37 18.68
N TRP A 434 18.19 16.43 18.00
CA TRP A 434 17.13 17.38 18.34
C TRP A 434 16.45 17.07 19.68
N MET A 435 16.24 15.79 19.99
CA MET A 435 15.70 15.38 21.30
C MET A 435 16.64 15.78 22.43
N ASP A 436 17.95 15.64 22.26
CA ASP A 436 18.95 16.10 23.24
C ASP A 436 18.94 17.63 23.39
N GLN A 437 18.77 18.38 22.30
CA GLN A 437 18.68 19.85 22.37
C GLN A 437 17.44 20.29 23.17
N ILE A 438 16.27 19.72 22.89
CA ILE A 438 15.04 20.02 23.63
C ILE A 438 15.18 19.64 25.12
N ALA A 439 15.82 18.51 25.41
CA ALA A 439 16.11 18.11 26.79
C ALA A 439 17.06 19.07 27.53
N ASN A 440 17.81 19.91 26.79
CA ASN A 440 18.64 20.99 27.31
C ASN A 440 17.98 22.37 27.17
N ASP A 441 16.65 22.43 27.29
CA ASP A 441 15.82 23.64 27.29
C ASP A 441 15.80 24.43 25.96
N LEU A 442 16.19 23.83 24.83
CA LEU A 442 15.99 24.45 23.52
C LEU A 442 14.49 24.50 23.19
N SER A 443 14.00 25.68 22.81
CA SER A 443 12.58 25.86 22.48
C SER A 443 12.22 25.20 21.15
N ARG A 444 10.95 24.78 20.98
CA ARG A 444 10.43 24.29 19.69
C ARG A 444 10.57 25.33 18.56
N SER A 445 10.52 26.61 18.89
CA SER A 445 10.79 27.70 17.93
C SER A 445 12.23 27.66 17.44
N SER A 446 13.19 27.50 18.36
CA SER A 446 14.61 27.41 18.01
C SER A 446 14.96 26.13 17.26
N VAL A 447 14.19 25.06 17.46
CA VAL A 447 14.27 23.84 16.63
C VAL A 447 13.77 24.15 15.22
N LEU A 448 12.60 24.80 15.08
CA LEU A 448 12.05 25.20 13.79
C LEU A 448 13.05 26.06 12.99
N ASP A 449 13.71 27.02 13.64
CA ASP A 449 14.78 27.85 13.05
C ASP A 449 15.92 27.00 12.46
N GLY A 450 16.26 25.90 13.15
CA GLY A 450 17.26 24.95 12.68
C GLY A 450 16.85 24.22 11.42
N PHE A 451 15.56 23.89 11.27
CA PHE A 451 15.02 23.21 10.08
C PHE A 451 14.86 24.18 8.91
N THR A 452 14.33 25.39 9.14
CA THR A 452 14.20 26.43 8.10
C THR A 452 15.54 26.92 7.59
N SER A 453 16.60 26.85 8.43
CA SER A 453 17.97 27.23 8.04
C SER A 453 18.79 26.06 7.48
N ALA A 454 18.23 24.85 7.43
CA ALA A 454 18.96 23.68 6.94
C ALA A 454 19.18 23.78 5.43
N GLN A 455 20.40 23.46 4.97
CA GLN A 455 20.72 23.44 3.53
C GLN A 455 19.79 22.49 2.75
N GLU A 456 19.35 21.40 3.38
CA GLU A 456 18.39 20.46 2.80
C GLU A 456 17.04 21.12 2.51
N PHE A 457 16.54 21.98 3.42
CA PHE A 457 15.30 22.73 3.22
C PHE A 457 15.45 23.82 2.16
N ILE A 458 16.61 24.50 2.15
CA ILE A 458 16.96 25.50 1.14
C ILE A 458 16.92 24.87 -0.26
N ASN A 459 17.62 23.75 -0.44
CA ASN A 459 17.64 23.02 -1.70
C ASN A 459 16.23 22.54 -2.09
N LEU A 460 15.42 22.11 -1.12
CA LEU A 460 14.06 21.69 -1.38
C LEU A 460 13.22 22.85 -1.92
N CYS A 461 13.21 23.99 -1.24
CA CYS A 461 12.48 25.17 -1.70
C CYS A 461 12.96 25.63 -3.10
N GLU A 462 14.27 25.62 -3.36
CA GLU A 462 14.83 25.92 -4.69
C GLU A 462 14.28 24.97 -5.77
N ASN A 463 14.14 23.68 -5.48
CA ASN A 463 13.57 22.70 -6.41
C ASN A 463 12.09 22.98 -6.75
N TYR A 464 11.34 23.58 -5.81
CA TYR A 464 9.96 24.02 -6.02
C TYR A 464 9.86 25.46 -6.58
N GLY A 465 10.99 26.14 -6.87
CA GLY A 465 10.99 27.53 -7.30
C GLY A 465 10.52 28.52 -6.22
N ILE A 466 10.52 28.10 -4.96
CA ILE A 466 10.09 28.87 -3.80
C ILE A 466 11.30 29.55 -3.18
N ASN A 467 11.13 30.80 -2.74
CA ASN A 467 12.15 31.44 -1.92
C ASN A 467 12.24 30.73 -0.55
N SER A 468 13.39 30.12 -0.26
CA SER A 468 13.60 29.31 0.95
C SER A 468 13.68 30.13 2.24
N THR A 469 14.20 31.36 2.12
CA THR A 469 14.49 32.25 3.25
C THR A 469 13.76 33.56 3.04
N PHE A 470 13.25 34.17 4.11
CA PHE A 470 12.72 35.54 4.16
C PHE A 470 13.13 36.43 2.96
N THR A 471 12.21 36.72 2.04
CA THR A 471 12.32 37.94 1.23
C THR A 471 11.91 39.11 2.11
N ASP A 472 12.81 39.50 3.02
CA ASP A 472 12.97 40.92 3.31
C ASP A 472 14.22 41.35 2.54
N PRO A 473 14.28 42.55 1.93
CA PRO A 473 15.51 43.03 1.33
C PRO A 473 16.58 43.05 2.43
N GLU A 474 17.53 42.11 2.33
CA GLU A 474 18.65 41.89 3.26
C GLU A 474 18.26 41.34 4.65
N PRO A 475 18.86 40.22 5.12
CA PRO A 475 18.87 39.94 6.54
C PRO A 475 19.81 40.94 7.21
N SER A 476 19.27 41.97 7.86
CA SER A 476 20.02 42.61 8.93
C SER A 476 19.13 43.18 10.06
N ALA A 477 19.16 42.41 11.15
CA ALA A 477 19.63 42.94 12.43
C ALA A 477 18.60 43.54 13.41
N CYS A 478 17.29 43.26 13.34
CA CYS A 478 16.47 43.64 14.49
C CYS A 478 16.84 42.83 15.74
N ILE A 479 17.07 43.52 16.85
CA ILE A 479 17.37 42.88 18.14
C ILE A 479 16.18 42.04 18.62
N ASP A 480 16.44 40.86 19.19
CA ASP A 480 15.40 40.03 19.83
C ASP A 480 15.06 40.60 21.22
N LEU A 481 13.81 41.03 21.38
CA LEU A 481 13.25 41.61 22.58
C LEU A 481 12.08 40.79 23.13
N ILE A 482 11.80 39.59 22.61
CA ILE A 482 10.65 38.77 23.03
C ILE A 482 10.66 38.56 24.55
N GLY A 483 9.53 38.84 25.20
CA GLY A 483 9.34 38.69 26.64
C GLY A 483 10.12 39.69 27.51
N SER A 484 10.76 40.69 26.92
CA SER A 484 11.49 41.72 27.67
C SER A 484 10.54 42.71 28.34
N ARG A 485 10.85 43.05 29.59
CA ARG A 485 10.15 44.08 30.38
C ARG A 485 11.13 45.16 30.76
N TYR A 486 10.77 46.42 30.57
CA TYR A 486 11.65 47.54 30.86
C TYR A 486 11.03 48.47 31.90
N SER A 487 11.83 48.90 32.88
CA SER A 487 11.46 50.02 33.74
C SER A 487 11.81 51.33 33.04
N VAL A 488 10.84 52.22 32.84
CA VAL A 488 11.14 53.57 32.35
C VAL A 488 11.76 54.36 33.51
N THR A 489 12.99 54.81 33.33
CA THR A 489 13.78 55.45 34.40
C THR A 489 13.82 56.97 34.29
N GLU A 490 13.47 57.53 33.12
CA GLU A 490 13.55 58.97 32.87
C GLU A 490 12.70 59.41 31.68
N ILE A 491 11.85 60.43 31.88
CA ILE A 491 11.22 61.25 30.83
C ILE A 491 11.53 62.72 31.13
N ARG A 492 12.12 63.47 30.18
CA ARG A 492 12.43 64.92 30.34
C ARG A 492 11.84 65.77 29.23
N ASN A 493 11.58 67.05 29.55
CA ASN A 493 11.27 68.17 28.65
C ASN A 493 9.87 68.24 28.00
N LEU A 494 8.82 67.72 28.64
CA LEU A 494 7.42 68.05 28.27
C LEU A 494 7.01 69.49 28.65
N GLN A 495 7.93 70.46 28.59
CA GLN A 495 7.62 71.86 28.85
C GLN A 495 7.33 72.56 27.53
N ASN A 496 6.03 72.80 27.25
CA ASN A 496 5.53 74.02 26.58
C ASN A 496 3.99 74.10 26.46
N CYS A 497 3.24 73.13 26.97
CA CYS A 497 1.78 73.05 26.73
C CYS A 497 0.89 73.47 27.90
N GLY A 498 1.40 74.19 28.90
CA GLY A 498 0.58 74.87 29.93
C GLY A 498 -0.30 73.99 30.86
N GLY A 499 -0.40 72.68 30.62
CA GLY A 499 -1.03 71.71 31.51
C GLY A 499 -0.21 71.45 32.78
N PRO A 500 -0.83 70.93 33.85
CA PRO A 500 -0.18 70.78 35.15
C PRO A 500 1.12 69.98 35.02
N THR A 501 2.12 70.41 35.79
CA THR A 501 3.33 69.64 36.07
C THR A 501 2.92 68.36 36.80
N ALA A 502 2.47 67.36 36.07
CA ALA A 502 2.30 66.02 36.59
C ALA A 502 3.70 65.39 36.65
N ASP A 503 4.09 64.97 37.84
CA ASP A 503 5.14 63.99 38.04
C ASP A 503 4.89 62.81 37.09
N TYR A 504 5.67 62.69 36.02
CA TYR A 504 5.55 61.64 35.00
C TYR A 504 6.12 60.30 35.51
N ASP A 505 5.62 59.82 36.65
CA ASP A 505 5.94 58.52 37.27
C ASP A 505 4.98 57.38 36.82
N TYR A 506 4.13 57.63 35.80
CA TYR A 506 2.99 56.74 35.52
C TYR A 506 3.27 55.52 34.62
N TYR A 507 4.46 55.38 34.03
CA TYR A 507 4.79 54.22 33.19
C TYR A 507 6.00 53.46 33.75
N ASN A 508 5.87 52.90 34.95
CA ASN A 508 7.00 52.24 35.61
C ASN A 508 7.46 50.95 34.91
N ILE A 509 6.63 50.34 34.06
CA ILE A 509 6.96 49.10 33.35
C ILE A 509 6.35 49.11 31.96
N ILE A 510 7.17 48.91 30.93
CA ILE A 510 6.74 48.66 29.55
C ILE A 510 7.04 47.20 29.20
N ASN A 511 6.01 46.44 28.82
CA ASN A 511 6.19 45.11 28.25
C ASN A 511 6.26 45.21 26.73
N ILE A 512 7.16 44.44 26.11
CA ILE A 512 7.29 44.38 24.66
C ILE A 512 6.85 43.01 24.16
N GLN A 513 5.89 43.00 23.24
CA GLN A 513 5.62 41.85 22.38
C GLN A 513 6.23 42.12 21.01
N GLN A 514 6.99 41.16 20.50
CA GLN A 514 7.64 41.24 19.20
C GLN A 514 7.13 40.13 18.30
N ASN A 515 6.74 40.49 17.08
CA ASN A 515 6.37 39.56 16.02
C ASN A 515 7.17 39.96 14.76
N GLY A 516 8.17 39.17 14.41
CA GLY A 516 9.22 39.60 13.47
C GLY A 516 9.96 40.84 13.99
N CYS A 517 10.11 41.89 13.18
CA CYS A 517 10.62 43.18 13.64
C CYS A 517 9.53 44.14 14.13
N SER A 518 8.26 43.75 14.14
CA SER A 518 7.17 44.57 14.69
C SER A 518 7.15 44.47 16.22
N VAL A 519 7.04 45.61 16.90
CA VAL A 519 6.98 45.70 18.36
C VAL A 519 5.71 46.41 18.82
N THR A 520 5.06 45.84 19.83
CA THR A 520 3.94 46.45 20.54
C THR A 520 4.33 46.68 22.00
N PHE A 521 4.09 47.89 22.48
CA PHE A 521 4.39 48.32 23.84
C PHE A 521 3.12 48.32 24.68
N PHE A 522 3.20 47.73 25.87
CA PHE A 522 2.10 47.65 26.82
C PHE A 522 2.48 48.27 28.15
N ASP A 523 1.54 49.02 28.73
CA ASP A 523 1.59 49.50 30.11
C ASP A 523 0.48 48.84 30.97
N SER A 524 0.13 49.43 32.11
CA SER A 524 -0.94 48.94 32.99
C SER A 524 -2.36 49.15 32.46
N GLU A 525 -2.55 50.00 31.45
CA GLU A 525 -3.84 50.37 30.87
C GLU A 525 -4.09 49.70 29.51
N GLY A 526 -3.04 49.22 28.84
CA GLY A 526 -3.14 48.42 27.61
C GLY A 526 -2.02 48.70 26.63
N ILE A 527 -2.34 48.72 25.34
CA ILE A 527 -1.38 49.08 24.28
C ILE A 527 -1.13 50.58 24.38
N CYS A 528 0.12 50.95 24.64
CA CYS A 528 0.54 52.34 24.75
C CYS A 528 1.41 52.78 23.57
N GLY A 529 1.73 51.89 22.62
CA GLY A 529 2.39 52.24 21.36
C GLY A 529 2.78 51.03 20.52
N SER A 530 3.17 51.28 19.27
CA SER A 530 3.66 50.25 18.35
C SER A 530 4.71 50.80 17.39
N GLY A 531 5.56 49.95 16.82
CA GLY A 531 6.58 50.35 15.86
C GLY A 531 7.26 49.19 15.16
N ASN A 532 8.17 49.49 14.24
CA ASN A 532 9.01 48.50 13.56
C ASN A 532 10.48 48.71 13.95
N LEU A 533 11.18 47.63 14.26
CA LEU A 533 12.61 47.57 14.54
C LEU A 533 13.43 47.52 13.24
N SER A 534 14.57 48.19 13.26
CA SER A 534 15.63 48.10 12.26
C SER A 534 16.96 48.19 13.00
N GLY A 535 17.76 47.12 12.99
CA GLY A 535 18.92 47.08 13.87
C GLY A 535 18.51 47.00 15.35
N THR A 536 19.24 47.72 16.20
CA THR A 536 18.81 47.96 17.58
C THR A 536 17.85 49.14 17.73
N SER A 537 17.25 49.68 16.66
CA SER A 537 16.44 50.91 16.74
C SER A 537 14.99 50.70 16.31
N ALA A 538 14.05 51.47 16.87
CA ALA A 538 12.65 51.49 16.45
C ALA A 538 12.08 52.91 16.48
N THR A 539 11.12 53.18 15.60
CA THR A 539 10.24 54.35 15.72
C THR A 539 8.91 53.88 16.29
N ILE A 540 8.58 54.36 17.50
CA ILE A 540 7.35 54.05 18.22
C ILE A 540 6.35 55.16 18.00
N THR A 541 5.14 54.82 17.57
CA THR A 541 4.00 55.74 17.52
C THR A 541 2.97 55.36 18.56
N SER A 542 2.40 56.36 19.22
CA SER A 542 1.36 56.17 20.23
C SER A 542 0.32 57.27 20.20
N THR A 543 -0.92 56.90 20.50
CA THR A 543 -2.05 57.83 20.60
C THR A 543 -2.83 57.50 21.86
N TRP A 544 -3.04 58.48 22.74
CA TRP A 544 -3.88 58.34 23.92
C TRP A 544 -4.74 59.57 24.15
N TYR A 545 -5.74 59.45 25.01
CA TYR A 545 -6.67 60.53 25.33
C TYR A 545 -6.35 61.11 26.71
N GLU A 546 -6.20 62.43 26.78
CA GLU A 546 -5.85 63.13 28.02
C GLU A 546 -6.58 64.48 28.07
N ASP A 547 -7.26 64.75 29.20
CA ASP A 547 -7.98 66.01 29.48
C ASP A 547 -8.92 66.51 28.35
N GLY A 548 -9.61 65.59 27.69
CA GLY A 548 -10.58 65.91 26.63
C GLY A 548 -9.97 66.20 25.26
N GLY A 549 -8.64 66.03 25.11
CA GLY A 549 -7.92 66.04 23.85
C GLY A 549 -7.24 64.70 23.53
N THR A 550 -6.59 64.64 22.37
CA THR A 550 -5.77 63.52 21.90
C THR A 550 -4.30 63.91 21.94
N VAL A 551 -3.46 63.03 22.51
CA VAL A 551 -2.01 63.12 22.43
C VAL A 551 -1.51 62.10 21.41
N ASP A 552 -0.82 62.57 20.38
CA ASP A 552 -0.09 61.74 19.43
C ASP A 552 1.42 61.90 19.67
N ALA A 553 2.10 60.81 20.00
CA ALA A 553 3.55 60.83 20.21
C ALA A 553 4.30 59.91 19.26
N VAL A 554 5.50 60.34 18.90
CA VAL A 554 6.44 59.60 18.05
C VAL A 554 7.81 59.62 18.71
N TYR A 555 8.36 58.46 19.04
CA TYR A 555 9.67 58.29 19.67
C TYR A 555 10.59 57.44 18.82
N ASN A 556 11.81 57.93 18.56
CA ASN A 556 12.88 57.11 18.00
C ASN A 556 13.71 56.56 19.16
N VAL A 557 13.67 55.25 19.35
CA VAL A 557 14.39 54.52 20.41
C VAL A 557 15.51 53.67 19.84
N THR A 558 16.58 53.50 20.61
CA THR A 558 17.68 52.59 20.35
C THR A 558 17.94 51.74 21.59
N PHE A 559 17.90 50.44 21.42
CA PHE A 559 18.22 49.41 22.39
C PHE A 559 19.75 49.19 22.45
N ALA A 560 20.25 48.83 23.62
CA ALA A 560 21.60 48.28 23.76
C ALA A 560 21.68 46.96 22.98
N SER A 561 22.86 46.63 22.43
CA SER A 561 23.04 45.42 21.61
C SER A 561 22.77 44.11 22.36
N ASP A 562 22.80 44.13 23.69
CA ASP A 562 22.47 43.00 24.58
C ASP A 562 21.02 43.04 25.11
N GLY A 563 20.23 44.02 24.68
CA GLY A 563 18.85 44.21 25.10
C GLY A 563 18.68 44.69 26.55
N SER A 564 19.76 45.03 27.26
CA SER A 564 19.73 45.39 28.69
C SER A 564 19.06 46.74 28.98
N SER A 565 19.00 47.63 28.02
CA SER A 565 18.46 48.98 28.18
C SER A 565 18.04 49.58 26.83
N PHE A 566 17.26 50.66 26.87
CA PHE A 566 16.95 51.47 25.71
C PHE A 566 16.99 52.96 26.05
N GLN A 567 17.21 53.79 25.02
CA GLN A 567 17.09 55.24 25.12
C GLN A 567 16.53 55.81 23.82
N GLY A 568 15.81 56.92 23.90
CA GLY A 568 15.23 57.53 22.72
C GLY A 568 14.85 58.99 22.90
N THR A 569 14.51 59.61 21.78
CA THR A 569 13.98 60.98 21.70
C THR A 569 12.75 61.00 20.85
N GLY A 570 11.75 61.78 21.24
CA GLY A 570 10.51 61.90 20.51
C GLY A 570 9.88 63.26 20.61
N SER A 571 8.72 63.37 19.98
CA SER A 571 7.82 64.50 20.13
C SER A 571 6.42 64.02 20.41
N ALA A 572 5.71 64.73 21.28
CA ALA A 572 4.29 64.54 21.52
C ALA A 572 3.54 65.80 21.07
N THR A 573 2.40 65.61 20.41
CA THR A 573 1.49 66.68 20.01
C THR A 573 0.15 66.43 20.69
N TRP A 574 -0.29 67.37 21.52
CA TRP A 574 -1.63 67.35 22.09
C TRP A 574 -2.55 68.25 21.26
N THR A 575 -3.79 67.80 21.05
CA THR A 575 -4.84 68.52 20.33
C THR A 575 -6.20 68.33 21.00
N ASP A 576 -6.97 69.40 21.21
CA ASP A 576 -8.32 69.33 21.83
C ASP A 576 -9.44 69.90 20.94
N GLY A 577 -9.20 69.97 19.64
CA GLY A 577 -10.13 70.52 18.66
C GLY A 577 -10.14 72.06 18.59
N TYR A 578 -9.49 72.76 19.53
CA TYR A 578 -9.35 74.22 19.51
C TYR A 578 -7.90 74.67 19.49
N ASP A 579 -7.03 74.01 20.25
CA ASP A 579 -5.60 74.31 20.34
C ASP A 579 -4.76 73.06 20.01
N SER A 580 -3.50 73.31 19.61
CA SER A 580 -2.50 72.26 19.40
C SER A 580 -1.17 72.68 20.01
N CYS A 581 -0.50 71.76 20.70
CA CYS A 581 0.81 72.04 21.28
C CYS A 581 1.75 70.86 21.10
N GLN A 582 3.00 71.13 20.74
CA GLN A 582 4.04 70.15 20.52
C GLN A 582 5.16 70.30 21.55
N ALA A 583 5.62 69.19 22.11
CA ALA A 583 6.76 69.13 23.01
C ALA A 583 7.73 68.03 22.55
N THR A 584 9.02 68.20 22.83
CA THR A 584 10.04 67.18 22.58
C THR A 584 10.50 66.58 23.89
N SER A 585 10.67 65.25 23.92
CA SER A 585 11.01 64.52 25.13
C SER A 585 12.07 63.46 24.87
N THR A 586 12.82 63.12 25.91
CA THR A 586 13.74 61.98 25.93
C THR A 586 13.16 60.87 26.80
N ILE A 587 13.29 59.62 26.39
CA ILE A 587 12.88 58.44 27.16
C ILE A 587 14.08 57.50 27.39
N LYS A 588 14.17 56.88 28.58
CA LYS A 588 15.15 55.82 28.87
C LYS A 588 14.53 54.73 29.72
N GLY A 589 14.97 53.48 29.52
CA GLY A 589 14.61 52.38 30.40
C GLY A 589 15.65 51.28 30.48
N THR A 590 15.56 50.48 31.54
CA THR A 590 16.43 49.33 31.83
C THR A 590 15.60 48.06 31.95
N LYS A 591 16.09 46.94 31.42
CA LYS A 591 15.42 45.64 31.48
C LYS A 591 15.30 45.16 32.94
N TYR A 592 14.15 44.62 33.30
CA TYR A 592 13.85 44.04 34.62
C TYR A 592 14.66 42.78 34.92
#